data_AF-A0A0L0AXT4-F1
#
_entry.id   AF-A0A0L0AXT4-F1
#
_cell.length_a   1.000
_cell.length_b   1.000
_cell.length_c   1.000
_cell.angle_alpha   90.00
_cell.angle_beta   90.00
_cell.angle_gamma   90.00
#
_symmetry.space_group_name_H-M   'P 1'
#
loop_
_entity.id
_entity.type
_entity.pdbx_description
1 polymer ?
#
loop_
_entity_poly.entity_id
_entity_poly.type
_entity_poly.pdbx_seq_one_letter_code
_entity_poly.pdbx_strand_id
1 'polypeptide(L)'
;MLIGIFLIISWVILLIRYPSKALPISGAAVFALALLALWVIMSDTREAHRLARLEMRITFDPQGCPADRPLRLNLNNGNNVPMVELQWQIAAYAPGQTANLAENLYTAPRYRGPGELQAGADWQDCLPLPPLRPGYRPQTLEFRAERLQGSFSR
;
A
#
# COMPACT_ATOMS: atom_id res chain seq x y z
N MET A 1 24.56 28.16 -0.75
CA MET A 1 24.67 27.75 -2.17
C MET A 1 26.11 27.82 -2.70
N LEU A 2 26.88 28.88 -2.41
CA LEU A 2 28.29 29.02 -2.84
C LEU A 2 29.25 27.93 -2.32
N ILE A 3 29.09 27.49 -1.07
CA ILE A 3 29.93 26.44 -0.47
C ILE A 3 29.81 25.12 -1.25
N GLY A 4 28.60 24.76 -1.68
CA GLY A 4 28.39 23.57 -2.51
C GLY A 4 29.09 23.66 -3.87
N ILE A 5 29.11 24.85 -4.47
CA ILE A 5 29.78 25.09 -5.76
C ILE A 5 31.30 24.96 -5.62
N PHE A 6 31.92 25.55 -4.58
CA PHE A 6 33.36 25.40 -4.33
C PHE A 6 33.75 23.93 -4.06
N LEU A 7 32.89 23.18 -3.38
CA LEU A 7 33.12 21.76 -3.09
C LEU A 7 33.08 20.92 -4.36
N ILE A 8 32.12 21.18 -5.26
CA ILE A 8 32.02 20.52 -6.57
C ILE A 8 33.24 20.87 -7.46
N ILE A 9 33.64 22.14 -7.51
CA ILE A 9 34.80 22.59 -8.31
C ILE A 9 36.09 21.94 -7.78
N SER A 10 36.30 21.94 -6.46
CA SER A 10 37.47 21.30 -5.84
C SER A 10 37.51 19.79 -6.13
N TRP A 11 36.35 19.13 -6.08
CA TRP A 11 36.22 17.71 -6.44
C TRP A 11 36.55 17.45 -7.91
N VAL A 12 36.04 18.25 -8.86
CA VAL A 12 36.37 18.15 -10.30
C VAL A 12 37.88 18.34 -10.54
N ILE A 13 38.50 19.32 -9.87
CA ILE A 13 39.95 19.59 -9.98
C ILE A 13 40.75 18.38 -9.49
N LEU A 14 40.36 17.76 -8.37
CA LEU A 14 41.02 16.56 -7.84
C LEU A 14 40.86 15.36 -8.79
N LEU A 15 39.70 15.23 -9.45
CA LEU A 15 39.39 14.13 -10.37
C LEU A 15 40.19 14.23 -11.68
N ILE A 16 40.39 15.45 -12.19
CA ILE A 16 41.21 15.71 -13.39
C ILE A 16 42.72 15.53 -13.07
N ARG A 17 43.17 15.95 -11.88
CA ARG A 17 44.60 15.98 -11.54
C ARG A 17 45.14 14.67 -10.96
N TYR A 18 44.30 13.88 -10.31
CA TYR A 18 44.67 12.59 -9.70
C TYR A 18 43.71 11.47 -10.10
N PRO A 19 43.61 11.13 -11.39
CA PRO A 19 42.65 10.14 -11.89
C PRO A 19 42.86 8.76 -11.26
N SER A 20 44.10 8.37 -10.95
CA SER A 20 44.41 7.07 -10.33
C SER A 20 43.99 6.97 -8.86
N LYS A 21 43.66 8.08 -8.19
CA LYS A 21 43.31 8.12 -6.75
C LYS A 21 41.86 8.55 -6.51
N ALA A 22 41.36 9.51 -7.29
CA ALA A 22 40.00 10.04 -7.13
C ALA A 22 38.93 9.15 -7.78
N LEU A 23 39.24 8.55 -8.94
CA LEU A 23 38.32 7.71 -9.69
C LEU A 23 37.86 6.44 -8.93
N PRO A 24 38.71 5.69 -8.20
CA PRO A 24 38.24 4.56 -7.40
C PRO A 24 37.36 4.98 -6.22
N ILE A 25 37.63 6.13 -5.59
CA ILE A 25 36.84 6.63 -4.47
C ILE A 25 35.44 7.05 -4.95
N SER A 26 35.38 7.82 -6.03
CA SER A 26 34.11 8.24 -6.64
C SER A 26 33.33 7.05 -7.20
N GLY A 27 34.03 6.08 -7.82
CA GLY A 27 33.43 4.85 -8.30
C GLY A 27 32.82 4.02 -7.16
N ALA A 28 33.54 3.87 -6.05
CA ALA A 28 33.03 3.18 -4.87
C ALA A 28 31.78 3.88 -4.28
N ALA A 29 31.78 5.21 -4.24
CA ALA A 29 30.63 5.98 -3.76
C ALA A 29 29.39 5.79 -4.66
N VAL A 30 29.56 5.89 -5.99
CA VAL A 30 28.48 5.66 -6.95
C VAL A 30 27.97 4.23 -6.86
N PHE A 31 28.87 3.25 -6.73
CA PHE A 31 28.50 1.85 -6.59
C PHE A 31 27.69 1.59 -5.30
N ALA A 32 28.11 2.18 -4.17
CA ALA A 32 27.37 2.09 -2.91
C ALA A 32 25.98 2.72 -3.04
N LEU A 33 25.87 3.88 -3.69
CA LEU A 33 24.58 4.53 -3.95
C LEU A 33 23.68 3.68 -4.86
N ALA A 34 24.25 3.06 -5.90
CA ALA A 34 23.52 2.17 -6.80
C ALA A 34 22.99 0.92 -6.07
N LEU A 35 23.79 0.33 -5.18
CA LEU A 35 23.37 -0.79 -4.34
C LEU A 35 22.21 -0.41 -3.41
N LEU A 36 22.29 0.76 -2.77
CA LEU A 36 21.21 1.27 -1.92
C LEU A 36 19.92 1.51 -2.72
N ALA A 37 20.02 2.13 -3.90
CA ALA A 37 18.88 2.35 -4.77
C ALA A 37 18.25 1.02 -5.22
N LEU A 38 19.07 0.04 -5.61
CA LEU A 38 18.60 -1.28 -6.01
C LEU A 38 17.91 -2.02 -4.85
N TRP A 39 18.48 -1.93 -3.64
CA TRP A 39 17.89 -2.51 -2.44
C TRP A 39 16.50 -1.92 -2.15
N VAL A 40 16.36 -0.60 -2.22
CA VAL A 40 15.08 0.11 -1.98
C VAL A 40 14.01 -0.28 -3.01
N ILE A 41 14.39 -0.40 -4.29
CA ILE A 41 13.46 -0.84 -5.35
C ILE A 41 13.01 -2.29 -5.11
N MET A 42 13.92 -3.17 -4.70
CA MET A 42 13.59 -4.57 -4.42
C MET A 42 12.75 -4.77 -3.15
N SER A 43 12.87 -3.89 -2.14
CA SER A 43 12.04 -4.01 -0.93
C SER A 43 10.57 -3.71 -1.21
N ASP A 44 10.29 -2.71 -2.03
CA ASP A 44 8.92 -2.25 -2.32
C ASP A 44 8.14 -3.32 -3.14
N THR A 45 8.83 -3.98 -4.08
CA THR A 45 8.20 -4.99 -4.96
C THR A 45 7.78 -6.28 -4.23
N ARG A 46 8.47 -6.67 -3.15
CA ARG A 46 8.16 -7.93 -2.44
C ARG A 46 6.86 -7.87 -1.64
N GLU A 47 6.54 -6.70 -1.07
CA GLU A 47 5.29 -6.50 -0.31
C GLU A 47 4.09 -6.33 -1.25
N ALA A 48 4.26 -5.55 -2.33
CA ALA A 48 3.21 -5.33 -3.32
C ALA A 48 2.71 -6.63 -3.98
N HIS A 49 3.61 -7.59 -4.25
CA HIS A 49 3.22 -8.87 -4.87
C HIS A 49 2.41 -9.79 -3.95
N ARG A 50 2.56 -9.71 -2.63
CA ARG A 50 1.75 -10.49 -1.68
C ARG A 50 0.36 -9.87 -1.51
N LEU A 51 0.28 -8.54 -1.52
CA LEU A 51 -0.97 -7.79 -1.51
C LEU A 51 -1.77 -8.01 -2.81
N ALA A 52 -1.11 -8.16 -3.95
CA ALA A 52 -1.78 -8.41 -5.23
C ALA A 52 -2.50 -9.77 -5.31
N ARG A 53 -2.14 -10.74 -4.45
CA ARG A 53 -2.84 -12.04 -4.37
C ARG A 53 -3.96 -12.06 -3.33
N LEU A 54 -4.12 -11.00 -2.55
CA LEU A 54 -5.28 -10.84 -1.68
C LEU A 54 -6.44 -10.33 -2.52
N GLU A 55 -7.47 -11.14 -2.66
CA GLU A 55 -8.70 -10.70 -3.30
C GLU A 55 -9.65 -10.18 -2.22
N MET A 56 -9.88 -8.87 -2.23
CA MET A 56 -10.83 -8.22 -1.32
C MET A 56 -11.97 -7.59 -2.13
N ARG A 57 -13.20 -7.97 -1.82
CA ARG A 57 -14.40 -7.43 -2.44
C ARG A 57 -15.34 -6.88 -1.39
N ILE A 58 -15.76 -5.63 -1.56
CA ILE A 58 -16.76 -4.98 -0.72
C ILE A 58 -17.99 -4.71 -1.56
N THR A 59 -19.14 -5.19 -1.12
CA THR A 59 -20.43 -5.01 -1.82
C THR A 59 -21.48 -4.48 -0.87
N PHE A 60 -22.32 -3.55 -1.33
CA PHE A 60 -23.50 -3.13 -0.59
C PHE A 60 -24.54 -4.26 -0.63
N ASP A 61 -24.78 -4.91 0.50
CA ASP A 61 -25.72 -6.02 0.65
C ASP A 61 -26.56 -5.83 1.93
N PRO A 62 -27.59 -4.98 1.88
CA PRO A 62 -28.45 -4.73 3.04
C PRO A 62 -29.41 -5.89 3.34
N GLN A 63 -29.45 -6.94 2.52
CA GLN A 63 -30.28 -8.12 2.75
C GLN A 63 -29.50 -9.20 3.53
N GLY A 64 -28.21 -9.36 3.21
CA GLY A 64 -27.32 -10.32 3.86
C GLY A 64 -26.65 -9.83 5.14
N CYS A 65 -26.63 -8.51 5.38
CA CYS A 65 -25.98 -7.92 6.55
C CYS A 65 -26.95 -7.11 7.44
N PRO A 66 -26.64 -6.95 8.74
CA PRO A 66 -27.39 -6.10 9.66
C PRO A 66 -27.48 -4.64 9.20
N ALA A 67 -28.52 -3.93 9.64
CA ALA A 67 -28.79 -2.54 9.22
C ALA A 67 -27.70 -1.53 9.67
N ASP A 68 -27.00 -1.80 10.77
CA ASP A 68 -25.84 -1.01 11.23
C ASP A 68 -24.59 -1.24 10.38
N ARG A 69 -24.52 -2.35 9.64
CA ARG A 69 -23.34 -2.79 8.87
C ARG A 69 -23.70 -3.34 7.49
N PRO A 70 -24.28 -2.53 6.58
CA PRO A 70 -24.86 -3.00 5.32
C PRO A 70 -23.83 -3.37 4.23
N LEU A 71 -22.53 -3.24 4.49
CA LEU A 71 -21.50 -3.60 3.52
C LEU A 71 -21.00 -5.02 3.81
N ARG A 72 -21.12 -5.93 2.84
CA ARG A 72 -20.51 -7.25 2.92
C ARG A 72 -19.07 -7.18 2.41
N LEU A 73 -18.13 -7.61 3.25
CA LEU A 73 -16.74 -7.84 2.91
C LEU A 73 -16.53 -9.33 2.64
N ASN A 74 -15.87 -9.64 1.53
CA ASN A 74 -15.28 -10.96 1.28
C ASN A 74 -13.78 -10.79 1.06
N LEU A 75 -12.98 -11.55 1.80
CA LEU A 75 -11.53 -11.56 1.77
C LEU A 75 -11.03 -12.97 1.51
N ASN A 76 -10.33 -13.17 0.39
CA ASN A 76 -9.65 -14.42 0.08
C ASN A 76 -8.13 -14.22 0.20
N ASN A 77 -7.48 -15.09 0.98
CA ASN A 77 -6.03 -15.13 1.04
C ASN A 77 -5.45 -16.04 -0.05
N GLY A 78 -5.29 -15.53 -1.27
CA GLY A 78 -4.65 -16.25 -2.38
C GLY A 78 -3.13 -16.47 -2.24
N ASN A 79 -2.53 -16.15 -1.09
CA ASN A 79 -1.12 -16.43 -0.82
C ASN A 79 -0.92 -17.84 -0.26
N ASN A 80 0.32 -18.32 -0.35
CA ASN A 80 0.75 -19.60 0.23
C ASN A 80 1.20 -19.46 1.70
N VAL A 81 0.95 -18.31 2.34
CA VAL A 81 1.33 -18.01 3.72
C VAL A 81 0.13 -17.48 4.50
N PRO A 82 -0.02 -17.85 5.79
CA PRO A 82 -1.02 -17.26 6.66
C PRO A 82 -0.89 -15.74 6.77
N MET A 83 -2.03 -15.06 6.79
CA MET A 83 -2.15 -13.62 7.04
C MET A 83 -2.52 -13.40 8.51
N VAL A 84 -1.71 -12.61 9.20
CA VAL A 84 -1.83 -12.36 10.65
C VAL A 84 -2.69 -11.13 10.90
N GLU A 85 -2.38 -10.03 10.22
CA GLU A 85 -3.12 -8.78 10.34
C GLU A 85 -3.37 -8.19 8.95
N LEU A 86 -4.54 -7.56 8.78
CA LEU A 86 -4.85 -6.77 7.61
C LEU A 86 -5.64 -5.53 8.03
N GLN A 87 -5.20 -4.39 7.55
CA GLN A 87 -5.83 -3.09 7.69
C GLN A 87 -6.14 -2.55 6.30
N TRP A 88 -7.31 -1.95 6.15
CA TRP A 88 -7.74 -1.34 4.89
C TRP A 88 -8.53 -0.08 5.16
N GLN A 89 -8.68 0.74 4.13
CA GLN A 89 -9.58 1.89 4.13
C GLN A 89 -10.73 1.64 3.17
N ILE A 90 -11.94 2.01 3.56
CA ILE A 90 -13.10 1.91 2.68
C ILE A 90 -13.19 3.18 1.84
N ALA A 91 -13.08 3.03 0.54
CA ALA A 91 -13.35 4.10 -0.44
C ALA A 91 -14.68 3.84 -1.14
N ALA A 92 -15.36 4.92 -1.52
CA ALA A 92 -16.61 4.86 -2.25
C ALA A 92 -16.50 5.69 -3.53
N TYR A 93 -16.83 5.09 -4.66
CA TYR A 93 -16.73 5.70 -5.98
C TYR A 93 -18.08 5.71 -6.67
N ALA A 94 -18.42 6.82 -7.34
CA ALA A 94 -19.52 6.80 -8.29
C ALA A 94 -19.07 6.10 -9.59
N PRO A 95 -19.95 5.39 -10.30
CA PRO A 95 -19.62 4.74 -11.56
C PRO A 95 -18.99 5.74 -12.55
N GLY A 96 -17.79 5.42 -13.05
CA GLY A 96 -17.04 6.28 -13.97
C GLY A 96 -16.33 7.49 -13.33
N GLN A 97 -16.41 7.65 -12.00
CA GLN A 97 -15.67 8.68 -11.26
C GLN A 97 -14.51 8.07 -10.49
N THR A 98 -13.42 8.84 -10.37
CA THR A 98 -12.23 8.48 -9.60
C THR A 98 -12.12 9.25 -8.28
N ALA A 99 -13.09 10.12 -7.99
CA ALA A 99 -13.11 10.88 -6.75
C ALA A 99 -13.66 10.00 -5.62
N ASN A 100 -12.91 9.86 -4.52
CA ASN A 100 -13.38 9.16 -3.34
C ASN A 100 -14.45 10.01 -2.63
N LEU A 101 -15.63 9.42 -2.45
CA LEU A 101 -16.81 10.02 -1.86
C LEU A 101 -16.96 9.69 -0.36
N ALA A 102 -16.11 8.82 0.19
CA ALA A 102 -16.07 8.57 1.63
C ALA A 102 -15.35 9.72 2.35
N GLU A 103 -16.00 10.34 3.33
CA GLU A 103 -15.50 11.55 4.00
C GLU A 103 -14.56 11.26 5.18
N ASN A 104 -14.36 10.00 5.59
CA ASN A 104 -13.57 9.69 6.77
C ASN A 104 -12.48 8.63 6.51
N LEU A 105 -11.23 9.12 6.43
CA LEU A 105 -10.00 8.33 6.27
C LEU A 105 -9.52 7.70 7.59
N TYR A 106 -10.15 7.99 8.73
CA TYR A 106 -9.68 7.55 10.06
C TYR A 106 -10.26 6.21 10.53
N THR A 107 -11.26 5.67 9.84
CA THR A 107 -11.75 4.32 10.14
C THR A 107 -10.96 3.34 9.27
N ALA A 108 -9.86 2.80 9.80
CA ALA A 108 -9.18 1.66 9.20
C ALA A 108 -9.78 0.37 9.81
N PRO A 109 -10.86 -0.20 9.24
CA PRO A 109 -11.31 -1.53 9.62
C PRO A 109 -10.14 -2.50 9.50
N ARG A 110 -10.03 -3.34 10.52
CA ARG A 110 -9.01 -4.37 10.65
C ARG A 110 -9.67 -5.73 10.60
N TYR A 111 -8.91 -6.71 10.14
CA TYR A 111 -9.27 -8.12 10.26
C TYR A 111 -9.45 -8.45 11.75
N ARG A 112 -10.58 -9.07 12.11
CA ARG A 112 -10.91 -9.51 13.48
C ARG A 112 -11.39 -10.96 13.52
N GLY A 113 -10.89 -11.79 12.61
CA GLY A 113 -11.19 -13.21 12.64
C GLY A 113 -10.64 -13.89 13.90
N PRO A 114 -11.09 -15.12 14.19
CA PRO A 114 -10.74 -15.85 15.42
C PRO A 114 -9.27 -16.31 15.50
N GLY A 115 -8.46 -16.04 14.47
CA GLY A 115 -7.05 -16.42 14.37
C GLY A 115 -6.47 -15.98 13.03
N GLU A 116 -5.28 -16.46 12.66
CA GLU A 116 -4.66 -16.13 11.38
C GLU A 116 -5.47 -16.68 10.19
N LEU A 117 -5.65 -15.86 9.15
CA LEU A 117 -6.32 -16.29 7.92
C LEU A 117 -5.34 -17.16 7.11
N GLN A 118 -5.62 -18.46 7.09
CA GLN A 118 -4.76 -19.46 6.47
C GLN A 118 -4.59 -19.22 4.95
N ALA A 119 -3.54 -19.79 4.38
CA ALA A 119 -3.31 -19.79 2.95
C ALA A 119 -4.50 -20.42 2.19
N GLY A 120 -5.02 -19.73 1.18
CA GLY A 120 -6.19 -20.12 0.39
C GLY A 120 -7.54 -19.99 1.10
N ALA A 121 -7.59 -19.51 2.33
CA ALA A 121 -8.83 -19.41 3.09
C ALA A 121 -9.63 -18.15 2.76
N ASP A 122 -10.96 -18.26 2.90
CA ASP A 122 -11.92 -17.17 2.77
C ASP A 122 -12.40 -16.69 4.13
N TRP A 123 -12.62 -15.39 4.25
CA TRP A 123 -13.23 -14.75 5.40
C TRP A 123 -14.24 -13.70 4.98
N GLN A 124 -15.36 -13.66 5.70
CA GLN A 124 -16.45 -12.74 5.43
C GLN A 124 -16.83 -11.98 6.70
N ASP A 125 -17.17 -10.70 6.54
CA ASP A 125 -17.63 -9.85 7.63
C ASP A 125 -18.58 -8.77 7.09
N CYS A 126 -19.39 -8.21 7.99
CA CYS A 126 -20.26 -7.08 7.69
C CYS A 126 -19.63 -5.80 8.25
N LEU A 127 -19.49 -4.78 7.40
CA LEU A 127 -18.84 -3.50 7.71
C LEU A 127 -19.86 -2.35 7.77
N PRO A 128 -19.63 -1.36 8.64
CA PRO A 128 -20.44 -0.15 8.67
C PRO A 128 -20.20 0.69 7.42
N LEU A 129 -21.25 1.38 6.98
CA LEU A 129 -21.16 2.33 5.89
C LEU A 129 -20.36 3.56 6.35
N PRO A 130 -19.27 3.97 5.64
CA PRO A 130 -18.58 5.21 5.97
C PRO A 130 -19.48 6.42 5.71
N PRO A 131 -19.25 7.56 6.39
CA PRO A 131 -19.93 8.81 6.03
C PRO A 131 -19.58 9.16 4.58
N LEU A 132 -20.62 9.43 3.78
CA LEU A 132 -20.50 9.76 2.36
C LEU A 132 -20.75 11.24 2.16
N ARG A 133 -20.12 11.82 1.13
CA ARG A 133 -20.43 13.18 0.69
C ARG A 133 -21.94 13.34 0.44
N PRO A 134 -22.52 14.50 0.82
CA PRO A 134 -23.93 14.76 0.59
C PRO A 134 -24.33 14.59 -0.87
N GLY A 135 -25.53 14.04 -1.12
CA GLY A 135 -26.11 13.89 -2.45
C GLY A 135 -25.90 12.53 -3.12
N TYR A 136 -25.10 11.63 -2.52
CA TYR A 136 -24.87 10.28 -3.06
C TYR A 136 -25.65 9.21 -2.29
N ARG A 137 -26.19 8.21 -3.01
CA ARG A 137 -26.88 7.06 -2.41
C ARG A 137 -25.93 5.86 -2.33
N PRO A 138 -25.86 5.13 -1.21
CA PRO A 138 -24.94 3.99 -1.06
C PRO A 138 -25.10 2.92 -2.15
N GLN A 139 -26.35 2.62 -2.52
CA GLN A 139 -26.69 1.59 -3.51
C GLN A 139 -26.20 1.89 -4.95
N THR A 140 -25.86 3.15 -5.25
CA THR A 140 -25.35 3.54 -6.57
C THR A 140 -23.82 3.65 -6.60
N LEU A 141 -23.15 3.36 -5.49
CA LEU A 141 -21.70 3.50 -5.35
C LEU A 141 -21.00 2.16 -5.43
N GLU A 142 -19.78 2.19 -5.94
CA GLU A 142 -18.83 1.10 -5.88
C GLU A 142 -17.94 1.27 -4.66
N PHE A 143 -17.99 0.31 -3.74
CA PHE A 143 -17.13 0.29 -2.58
C PHE A 143 -15.87 -0.51 -2.89
N ARG A 144 -14.71 0.05 -2.55
CA ARG A 144 -13.42 -0.60 -2.77
C ARG A 144 -12.57 -0.47 -1.52
N ALA A 145 -11.69 -1.44 -1.32
CA ALA A 145 -10.68 -1.38 -0.29
C ALA A 145 -9.43 -0.70 -0.84
N GLU A 146 -8.93 0.30 -0.13
CA GLU A 146 -7.71 1.02 -0.46
C GLU A 146 -6.72 0.96 0.69
N ARG A 147 -5.46 1.29 0.39
CA ARG A 147 -4.36 1.30 1.36
C ARG A 147 -4.30 0.00 2.18
N LEU A 148 -4.37 -1.12 1.48
CA LEU A 148 -4.22 -2.45 2.07
C LEU A 148 -2.84 -2.54 2.73
N GLN A 149 -2.82 -2.75 4.04
CA GLN A 149 -1.61 -2.95 4.83
C GLN A 149 -1.77 -4.25 5.59
N GLY A 150 -0.96 -5.26 5.27
CA GLY A 150 -1.08 -6.58 5.85
C GLY A 150 0.25 -7.16 6.30
N SER A 151 0.21 -7.96 7.34
CA SER A 151 1.34 -8.75 7.82
C SER A 151 1.07 -10.24 7.63
N PHE A 152 2.10 -10.97 7.21
CA PHE A 152 2.05 -12.40 6.95
C PHE A 152 3.03 -13.12 7.86
N SER A 153 2.70 -14.33 8.28
CA SER A 153 3.62 -15.18 9.05
C SER A 153 4.83 -15.50 8.16
N ARG A 154 6.05 -15.42 8.73
CA ARG A 154 7.30 -15.69 8.01
C ARG A 154 7.45 -17.16 7.65
#